data_AF-A0A8X8KPY5-F1
#
_entry.id   AF-A0A8X8KPY5-F1
#
_cell.length_a   1.000
_cell.length_b   1.000
_cell.length_c   1.000
_cell.angle_alpha   90.00
_cell.angle_beta   90.00
_cell.angle_gamma   90.00
#
_symmetry.space_group_name_H-M   'P 1'
#
loop_
_entity.id
_entity.type
_entity.pdbx_description
1 polymer ?
#
loop_
_entity_poly.entity_id
_entity_poly.type
_entity_poly.pdbx_seq_one_letter_code
_entity_poly.pdbx_strand_id
1 'polypeptide(L)' 'MKKLALAAALTVAASTAFAGGPVVVAPEMEPAVVEAATSSSAGGIVVPLLLLLVIAAAASS' A
#
# COMPACT_ATOMS: atom_id res chain seq x y z
N MET A 1 -15.78 -17.87 -16.92
CA MET A 1 -16.47 -16.63 -16.51
C MET A 1 -16.27 -16.25 -15.03
N LYS A 2 -16.01 -17.18 -14.09
CA LYS A 2 -15.79 -16.85 -12.66
C LYS A 2 -14.39 -16.29 -12.34
N LYS A 3 -13.38 -16.66 -13.14
CA LYS A 3 -11.98 -16.23 -12.93
C LYS A 3 -11.75 -14.73 -13.15
N LEU A 4 -12.53 -14.12 -14.05
CA LEU A 4 -12.45 -12.68 -14.32
C LEU A 4 -13.03 -11.85 -13.18
N ALA A 5 -14.09 -12.33 -12.53
CA ALA A 5 -14.67 -11.65 -11.37
C ALA A 5 -13.70 -11.62 -10.18
N LEU A 6 -12.98 -12.73 -9.94
CA LEU A 6 -11.97 -12.80 -8.88
C LEU A 6 -10.76 -11.90 -9.20
N ALA A 7 -10.29 -11.92 -10.45
CA ALA A 7 -9.22 -11.04 -10.89
C ALA A 7 -9.60 -9.57 -10.71
N ALA A 8 -10.79 -9.15 -11.15
CA ALA A 8 -11.25 -7.77 -11.01
C ALA A 8 -11.39 -7.33 -9.54
N ALA A 9 -11.91 -8.22 -8.67
CA ALA A 9 -12.02 -7.95 -7.25
C ALA A 9 -10.64 -7.78 -6.57
N LEU A 10 -9.66 -8.60 -6.96
CA LEU A 10 -8.29 -8.51 -6.45
C LEU A 10 -7.61 -7.21 -6.91
N THR A 11 -7.76 -6.82 -8.17
CA THR A 11 -7.17 -5.58 -8.70
C THR A 11 -7.76 -4.34 -8.02
N VAL A 12 -9.08 -4.31 -7.79
CA VAL A 12 -9.74 -3.20 -7.08
C VAL A 12 -9.30 -3.13 -5.62
N ALA A 13 -9.19 -4.26 -4.93
CA ALA A 13 -8.71 -4.29 -3.54
C ALA A 13 -7.25 -3.79 -3.43
N ALA A 14 -6.40 -4.17 -4.41
CA ALA A 14 -5.00 -3.77 -4.46
C ALA A 14 -4.79 -2.27 -4.73
N SER A 15 -5.74 -1.56 -5.33
CA SER A 15 -5.63 -0.12 -5.61
C SER A 15 -5.39 0.72 -4.35
N THR A 16 -5.84 0.26 -3.17
CA THR A 16 -5.62 0.95 -1.88
C THR A 16 -4.20 0.81 -1.33
N ALA A 17 -3.42 -0.16 -1.84
CA ALA A 17 -2.02 -0.35 -1.49
C ALA A 17 -1.06 0.49 -2.34
N PHE A 18 -1.55 1.20 -3.37
CA PHE A 18 -0.73 2.08 -4.18
C PHE A 18 -0.48 3.39 -3.42
N ALA A 19 0.80 3.75 -3.24
CA ALA A 19 1.26 4.90 -2.45
C ALA A 19 0.97 6.28 -3.08
N GLY A 20 -0.19 6.45 -3.71
CA GLY A 20 -0.70 7.73 -4.19
C GLY A 20 -1.15 8.58 -3.00
N GLY A 21 -0.20 9.20 -2.31
CA GLY A 21 -0.48 10.17 -1.25
C GLY A 21 -1.33 11.33 -1.76
N PRO A 22 -2.05 12.04 -0.86
CA PRO A 22 -2.84 13.19 -1.27
C PRO A 22 -1.97 14.17 -2.06
N VAL A 23 -2.48 14.67 -3.18
CA VAL A 23 -1.91 15.85 -3.85
C VAL A 23 -2.20 17.02 -2.92
N VAL A 24 -1.33 17.23 -1.95
CA VAL A 24 -1.39 18.36 -1.03
C VAL A 24 -1.01 19.58 -1.84
N VAL A 25 -2.02 20.31 -2.34
CA VAL A 25 -1.85 21.70 -2.73
C VAL A 25 -1.61 22.44 -1.42
N ALA A 26 -0.34 22.62 -1.05
CA ALA A 26 0.05 23.20 0.21
C ALA A 26 -0.48 24.65 0.29
N PRO A 27 -1.33 25.01 1.27
CA PRO A 27 -1.32 26.39 1.73
C PRO A 27 0.07 26.62 2.34
N GLU A 28 0.79 27.65 1.85
CA GLU A 28 2.07 28.12 2.38
C GLU A 28 1.99 28.21 3.90
N MET A 29 2.51 27.20 4.58
CA MET A 29 2.52 27.12 6.03
C MET A 29 4.00 27.12 6.40
N GLU A 30 4.44 28.22 7.01
CA GLU A 30 5.80 28.37 7.56
C GLU A 30 6.19 27.06 8.25
N PRO A 31 7.40 26.52 7.99
CA PRO A 31 7.75 25.17 8.37
C PRO A 31 7.81 25.04 9.88
N ALA A 32 6.67 24.75 10.50
CA ALA A 32 6.62 24.16 11.82
C ALA A 32 7.41 22.85 11.69
N VAL A 33 8.45 22.73 12.51
CA VAL A 33 9.32 21.56 12.63
C VAL A 33 8.50 20.41 13.22
N VAL A 34 7.54 19.91 12.43
CA VAL A 34 6.96 18.59 12.65
C VAL A 34 8.04 17.66 12.13
N GLU A 35 8.75 17.01 13.04
CA GLU A 35 9.58 15.86 12.70
C GLU A 35 8.72 14.93 11.84
N ALA A 36 9.00 14.91 10.54
CA ALA A 36 8.25 14.10 9.61
C ALA A 36 8.46 12.66 10.04
N ALA A 37 7.46 12.08 10.71
CA ALA A 37 7.42 10.66 10.99
C ALA A 37 7.36 9.97 9.62
N THR A 38 8.54 9.69 9.06
CA THR A 38 8.74 9.07 7.75
C THR A 38 8.40 7.58 7.86
N SER A 39 7.14 7.29 8.20
CA SER A 39 6.64 5.93 8.31
C SER A 39 6.34 5.33 6.92
N SER A 40 6.40 6.14 5.86
CA SER A 40 6.01 5.72 4.51
C SER A 40 7.04 4.79 3.86
N SER A 41 8.35 5.00 4.08
CA SER A 41 9.39 4.19 3.44
C SER A 41 9.68 2.86 4.13
N ALA A 42 9.51 2.79 5.47
CA ALA A 42 9.70 1.55 6.23
C ALA A 42 8.39 0.74 6.39
N GLY A 43 7.24 1.40 6.53
CA GLY A 43 5.93 0.74 6.66
C GLY A 43 5.40 0.18 5.34
N GLY A 44 5.73 0.80 4.21
CA GLY A 44 5.24 0.39 2.88
C GLY A 44 5.75 -0.96 2.38
N ILE A 45 6.89 -1.45 2.88
CA ILE A 45 7.50 -2.73 2.46
C ILE A 45 7.11 -3.89 3.38
N VAL A 46 6.78 -3.63 4.64
CA VAL A 46 6.42 -4.69 5.61
C VAL A 46 5.16 -5.44 5.15
N VAL A 47 4.13 -4.73 4.71
CA VAL A 47 2.87 -5.32 4.23
C VAL A 47 3.07 -6.23 3.01
N PRO A 48 3.76 -5.82 1.92
CA PRO A 48 3.97 -6.71 0.78
C PRO A 48 4.87 -7.91 1.10
N LEU A 49 5.89 -7.77 1.98
CA LEU A 49 6.71 -8.91 2.39
C LEU A 49 5.90 -9.97 3.17
N LEU A 50 5.03 -9.53 4.09
CA LEU A 50 4.14 -10.45 4.81
C LEU A 50 3.14 -11.13 3.87
N LEU A 51 2.61 -10.39 2.88
CA LEU A 51 1.73 -10.97 1.86
C LEU A 51 2.44 -12.06 1.04
N LEU A 52 3.68 -11.83 0.62
CA LEU A 52 4.49 -12.82 -0.11
C LEU A 52 4.74 -14.08 0.73
N LEU A 53 4.99 -13.94 2.03
CA LEU A 53 5.17 -15.08 2.94
C LEU A 53 3.90 -15.94 3.04
N VAL A 54 2.73 -15.32 3.15
CA VAL A 54 1.44 -16.03 3.20
C VAL A 54 1.17 -16.79 1.90
N ILE A 55 1.44 -16.16 0.76
CA ILE A 55 1.28 -16.79 -0.56
C ILE A 55 2.25 -17.98 -0.70
N ALA A 56 3.52 -17.81 -0.30
CA ALA A 56 4.51 -18.87 -0.35
C ALA A 56 4.11 -20.07 0.53
N ALA A 57 3.66 -19.82 1.76
CA ALA A 57 3.19 -20.85 2.67
C ALA A 57 1.99 -21.63 2.11
N ALA A 58 1.01 -20.92 1.52
CA ALA A 58 -0.14 -21.54 0.89
C ALA A 58 0.22 -22.36 -0.36
N ALA A 59 1.24 -21.96 -1.12
CA ALA A 59 1.72 -22.68 -2.31
C ALA A 59 2.60 -23.90 -1.97
N SER A 60 3.19 -23.93 -0.77
CA SER A 60 3.99 -25.06 -0.27
C SER A 60 3.21 -26.13 0.48
N SER A 61 1.88 -25.99 0.58
CA SER A 61 0.97 -26.92 1.27
C SER A 61 0.25 -27.90 0.34
#